data_AF-A0A4R2CNN5-F1
#
_entry.id   AF-A0A4R2CNN5-F1
#
_cell.length_a   1.000
_cell.length_b   1.000
_cell.length_c   1.000
_cell.angle_alpha   90.00
_cell.angle_beta   90.00
_cell.angle_gamma   90.00
#
_symmetry.space_group_name_H-M   'P 1'
#
loop_
_entity.id
_entity.type
_entity.pdbx_description
1 polymer ?
#
loop_
_entity_poly.entity_id
_entity_poly.type
_entity_poly.pdbx_seq_one_letter_code
_entity_poly.pdbx_strand_id
1 'polypeptide(L)'
;MNSDAAIALAALAETETALLSGVELPASSGGAPPPPPVDAAPDGAAARLGRAPQALADEPVYDAEAAADIQGNIVPGFNKDHQHFLFLRFGGMDGAREWVGWLAPRITAMDEVLDFRREFRALRLRLGVREPGLSAIWTAVAFSFPAIGALAGEADARAFGEQSFRQGLAERSTYLGDPTDPEHRGHRANWVVGGPDNEADALVIVAADDPKDLDAMVDEVLDHASAHGITLLFGQRGDTLPENLQGHEHFGFKDGISQPGVRGRRATSPDDHLTPRFLDAEDPHAELFAKPGQPLVWPGQFLLGEPRQHHQDPTIPAPPASAFPDWAGRGSYLVCRRLHQDVVGFWELATAAAAAMGTTPVRLASMLVGRWPSGAPLMRSPDADDAALAGDEFANNHFLFDDETRPSALIDLPGYPGDTHPPATEDLLGQVCPFAAHIRKVNSRDSGTDFGAPADTFLRLMLRRGIPYGEPIAGIADPSPELETAERGLLFAAYMASIEDQFEFVTRRWANSPVQPNVGGVDPIIGQRDVRGDRRRTVDLPAADGSTTTIELQEDLVTPTGGGYFFAPPISALRGALAGG
;
A
#
# COMPACT_ATOMS: atom_id res chain seq x y z
N MET A 1 18.96 -11.33 22.47
CA MET A 1 19.16 -9.92 22.06
C MET A 1 20.20 -9.21 22.93
N ASN A 2 20.96 -8.22 22.41
CA ASN A 2 21.82 -7.34 23.22
C ASN A 2 20.99 -6.30 24.04
N SER A 3 21.46 -5.86 25.21
CA SER A 3 20.79 -4.91 26.11
C SER A 3 20.40 -3.59 25.43
N ASP A 4 21.24 -3.05 24.56
CA ASP A 4 20.99 -1.75 23.93
C ASP A 4 19.89 -1.83 22.85
N ALA A 5 19.83 -2.95 22.12
CA ALA A 5 18.75 -3.23 21.18
C ALA A 5 17.42 -3.42 21.92
N ALA A 6 17.43 -4.11 23.06
CA ALA A 6 16.25 -4.28 23.91
C ALA A 6 15.72 -2.95 24.48
N ILE A 7 16.62 -2.03 24.87
CA ILE A 7 16.25 -0.68 25.31
C ILE A 7 15.60 0.12 24.18
N ALA A 8 16.19 0.11 22.98
CA ALA A 8 15.62 0.81 21.82
C ALA A 8 14.24 0.27 21.47
N LEU A 9 14.08 -1.06 21.51
CA LEU A 9 12.83 -1.76 21.24
C LEU A 9 11.74 -1.42 22.28
N ALA A 10 12.09 -1.36 23.57
CA ALA A 10 11.18 -1.01 24.65
C ALA A 10 10.70 0.44 24.56
N ALA A 11 11.57 1.37 24.16
CA ALA A 11 11.23 2.79 24.06
C ALA A 11 10.14 3.09 22.99
N LEU A 12 9.95 2.21 22.00
CA LEU A 12 8.90 2.34 20.98
C LEU A 12 7.49 2.21 21.58
N ALA A 13 7.35 1.55 22.74
CA ALA A 13 6.07 1.39 23.43
C ALA A 13 5.56 2.68 24.10
N GLU A 14 6.45 3.64 24.38
CA GLU A 14 6.14 4.79 25.24
C GLU A 14 5.56 5.99 24.47
N THR A 15 5.63 5.98 23.14
CA THR A 15 5.09 7.04 22.27
C THR A 15 3.62 6.79 21.92
N GLU A 16 2.70 7.40 22.67
CA GLU A 16 1.30 7.55 22.23
C GLU A 16 1.19 8.67 21.18
N THR A 17 0.85 8.31 19.94
CA THR A 17 0.52 9.29 18.90
C THR A 17 -0.99 9.54 18.89
N ALA A 18 -1.42 10.71 19.36
CA ALA A 18 -2.81 11.14 19.22
C ALA A 18 -3.10 11.46 17.74
N LEU A 19 -3.95 10.67 17.08
CA LEU A 19 -4.39 10.94 15.71
C LEU A 19 -5.40 12.09 15.69
N LEU A 20 -5.08 13.20 15.01
CA LEU A 20 -6.01 14.28 14.71
C LEU A 20 -6.92 13.87 13.54
N SER A 21 -7.75 12.85 13.71
CA SER A 21 -8.80 12.53 12.73
C SER A 21 -10.16 12.72 13.37
N GLY A 22 -10.74 13.89 13.11
CA GLY A 22 -12.04 14.32 13.62
C GLY A 22 -12.56 15.57 12.91
N VAL A 23 -12.07 15.82 11.69
CA VAL A 23 -12.38 17.02 10.93
C VAL A 23 -13.66 16.83 10.13
N GLU A 24 -14.57 17.79 10.26
CA GLU A 24 -15.88 17.80 9.60
C GLU A 24 -15.73 18.16 8.11
N LEU A 25 -16.35 17.38 7.21
CA LEU A 25 -16.45 17.76 5.81
C LEU A 25 -17.57 18.80 5.66
N PRO A 26 -17.46 19.78 4.76
CA PRO A 26 -18.63 20.53 4.33
C PRO A 26 -19.70 19.54 3.83
N ALA A 27 -20.91 19.64 4.36
CA ALA A 27 -22.02 18.84 3.86
C ALA A 27 -22.17 19.08 2.35
N SER A 28 -22.39 18.02 1.57
CA SER A 28 -22.80 18.16 0.16
C SER A 28 -23.96 19.14 0.12
N SER A 29 -23.74 20.32 -0.46
CA SER A 29 -24.70 21.42 -0.37
C SER A 29 -25.96 21.08 -1.18
N GLY A 30 -26.91 20.42 -0.50
CA GLY A 30 -28.29 20.35 -0.94
C GLY A 30 -28.92 21.73 -0.81
N GLY A 31 -28.82 22.53 -1.88
CA GLY A 31 -29.64 23.72 -2.10
C GLY A 31 -29.11 25.02 -1.50
N ALA A 32 -28.41 25.81 -2.31
CA ALA A 32 -28.31 27.26 -2.12
C ALA A 32 -28.92 27.98 -3.34
N PRO A 33 -29.68 29.07 -3.14
CA PRO A 33 -30.33 29.82 -4.22
C PRO A 33 -29.30 30.63 -5.03
N PRO A 34 -29.61 31.00 -6.28
CA PRO A 34 -28.63 31.66 -7.15
C PRO A 34 -28.29 33.07 -6.64
N PRO A 35 -27.04 33.53 -6.82
CA PRO A 35 -26.61 34.87 -6.45
C PRO A 35 -27.25 35.94 -7.37
N PRO A 36 -27.42 37.19 -6.88
CA PRO A 36 -27.95 38.27 -7.69
C PRO A 36 -26.92 38.74 -8.75
N PRO A 37 -27.37 39.36 -9.85
CA PRO A 37 -26.45 39.83 -10.89
C PRO A 37 -25.72 41.09 -10.42
N VAL A 38 -24.41 41.16 -10.67
CA VAL A 38 -23.59 42.34 -10.39
C VAL A 38 -23.11 42.95 -11.71
N ASP A 39 -23.37 44.25 -11.84
CA ASP A 39 -23.02 45.11 -12.97
C ASP A 39 -21.50 45.29 -13.16
N ALA A 40 -21.11 45.47 -14.42
CA ALA A 40 -19.74 45.65 -14.88
C ALA A 40 -19.18 47.07 -14.66
N ALA A 41 -17.90 47.17 -14.29
CA ALA A 41 -17.03 48.34 -14.52
C ALA A 41 -15.54 47.95 -14.44
N PRO A 42 -14.59 48.70 -15.05
CA PRO A 42 -13.58 48.09 -15.93
C PRO A 42 -12.11 48.13 -15.47
N ASP A 43 -11.35 47.23 -16.10
CA ASP A 43 -9.94 47.21 -16.51
C ASP A 43 -8.84 47.97 -15.71
N GLY A 44 -7.88 47.17 -15.24
CA GLY A 44 -6.52 47.58 -14.87
C GLY A 44 -5.55 46.42 -15.07
N ALA A 45 -5.03 46.28 -16.29
CA ALA A 45 -4.18 45.18 -16.73
C ALA A 45 -2.76 45.23 -16.12
N ALA A 46 -2.33 44.10 -15.53
CA ALA A 46 -0.93 43.70 -15.43
C ALA A 46 -0.80 42.28 -15.98
N ALA A 47 -0.05 42.15 -17.07
CA ALA A 47 0.08 40.92 -17.84
C ALA A 47 0.72 39.79 -17.02
N ARG A 48 -0.09 38.85 -16.54
CA ARG A 48 0.34 37.47 -16.32
C ARG A 48 0.11 36.72 -17.62
N LEU A 49 1.13 36.01 -18.10
CA LEU A 49 1.02 35.09 -19.23
C LEU A 49 -0.02 34.03 -18.86
N GLY A 50 -1.26 34.25 -19.31
CA GLY A 50 -2.37 33.35 -19.10
C GLY A 50 -2.14 32.07 -19.87
N ARG A 51 -1.81 31.00 -19.17
CA ARG A 51 -2.12 29.66 -19.66
C ARG A 51 -3.64 29.59 -19.69
N ALA A 52 -4.23 29.45 -20.87
CA ALA A 52 -5.68 29.22 -20.98
C ALA A 52 -6.01 27.98 -20.11
N PRO A 53 -7.11 27.99 -19.34
CA PRO A 53 -7.55 26.79 -18.64
C PRO A 53 -7.80 25.71 -19.68
N GLN A 54 -6.89 24.75 -19.76
CA GLN A 54 -7.15 23.51 -20.48
C GLN A 54 -8.31 22.87 -19.73
N ALA A 55 -9.45 22.70 -20.41
CA ALA A 55 -10.57 21.97 -19.83
C ALA A 55 -10.06 20.59 -19.41
N LEU A 56 -10.15 20.30 -18.11
CA LEU A 56 -9.71 19.04 -17.53
C LEU A 56 -10.43 17.88 -18.20
N ALA A 57 -9.74 16.75 -18.32
CA ALA A 57 -10.40 15.52 -18.70
C ALA A 57 -11.33 15.09 -17.55
N ASP A 58 -12.58 14.76 -17.87
CA ASP A 58 -13.53 14.28 -16.87
C ASP A 58 -13.01 12.97 -16.24
N GLU A 59 -12.92 12.96 -14.90
CA GLU A 59 -12.59 11.73 -14.17
C GLU A 59 -13.68 10.66 -14.37
N PRO A 60 -13.35 9.35 -14.29
CA PRO A 60 -14.35 8.29 -14.47
C PRO A 60 -15.50 8.40 -13.47
N VAL A 61 -16.71 8.17 -13.97
CA VAL A 61 -17.94 8.15 -13.17
C VAL A 61 -18.45 6.72 -13.09
N TYR A 62 -18.49 6.16 -11.89
CA TYR A 62 -18.97 4.82 -11.62
C TYR A 62 -20.44 4.88 -11.23
N ASP A 63 -21.31 4.33 -12.07
CA ASP A 63 -22.71 4.11 -11.68
C ASP A 63 -22.82 2.98 -10.64
N ALA A 64 -24.05 2.71 -10.19
CA ALA A 64 -24.29 1.69 -9.18
C ALA A 64 -23.86 0.29 -9.64
N GLU A 65 -24.01 -0.04 -10.92
CA GLU A 65 -23.62 -1.34 -11.46
C GLU A 65 -22.10 -1.47 -11.50
N ALA A 66 -21.39 -0.48 -12.05
CA ALA A 66 -19.93 -0.48 -12.12
C ALA A 66 -19.29 -0.47 -10.73
N ALA A 67 -19.89 0.25 -9.77
CA ALA A 67 -19.37 0.29 -8.40
C ALA A 67 -19.61 -1.01 -7.63
N ALA A 68 -20.76 -1.66 -7.83
CA ALA A 68 -21.07 -2.97 -7.25
C ALA A 68 -20.30 -4.14 -7.90
N ASP A 69 -19.60 -3.88 -9.00
CA ASP A 69 -18.85 -4.89 -9.77
C ASP A 69 -17.36 -4.94 -9.39
N ILE A 70 -16.82 -3.90 -8.76
CA ILE A 70 -15.43 -3.83 -8.31
C ILE A 70 -15.33 -4.41 -6.89
N GLN A 71 -14.38 -5.31 -6.63
CA GLN A 71 -14.15 -5.80 -5.26
C GLN A 71 -13.62 -4.69 -4.35
N GLY A 72 -14.23 -4.53 -3.18
CA GLY A 72 -13.96 -3.44 -2.25
C GLY A 72 -12.55 -3.45 -1.63
N ASN A 73 -11.86 -4.60 -1.65
CA ASN A 73 -10.48 -4.67 -1.17
C ASN A 73 -9.48 -3.99 -2.13
N ILE A 74 -9.82 -3.93 -3.42
CA ILE A 74 -9.03 -3.20 -4.44
C ILE A 74 -9.18 -1.70 -4.16
N VAL A 75 -10.40 -1.19 -4.34
CA VAL A 75 -10.78 0.20 -4.06
C VAL A 75 -12.05 0.18 -3.22
N PRO A 76 -12.11 0.87 -2.07
CA PRO A 76 -11.07 1.70 -1.48
C PRO A 76 -10.13 0.92 -0.51
N GLY A 77 -10.32 -0.39 -0.33
CA GLY A 77 -9.63 -1.25 0.65
C GLY A 77 -10.47 -1.58 1.88
N PHE A 78 -10.25 -2.74 2.52
CA PHE A 78 -11.02 -3.11 3.71
C PHE A 78 -10.64 -2.34 4.98
N ASN A 79 -9.35 -2.10 5.21
CA ASN A 79 -8.81 -1.37 6.39
C ASN A 79 -9.39 -1.88 7.72
N LYS A 80 -9.34 -3.20 7.94
CA LYS A 80 -9.81 -3.86 9.17
C LYS A 80 -8.65 -4.37 9.99
N ASP A 81 -8.88 -4.47 11.31
CA ASP A 81 -7.87 -4.87 12.29
C ASP A 81 -7.56 -6.37 12.28
N HIS A 82 -8.48 -7.20 11.80
CA HIS A 82 -8.29 -8.65 11.70
C HIS A 82 -8.53 -9.12 10.28
N GLN A 83 -7.61 -9.92 9.74
CA GLN A 83 -7.73 -10.50 8.41
C GLN A 83 -7.23 -11.94 8.39
N HIS A 84 -7.80 -12.77 7.52
CA HIS A 84 -7.36 -14.14 7.28
C HIS A 84 -7.20 -14.39 5.78
N PHE A 85 -5.98 -14.74 5.38
CA PHE A 85 -5.60 -15.09 4.02
C PHE A 85 -5.68 -16.61 3.87
N LEU A 86 -6.61 -17.08 3.06
CA LEU A 86 -6.87 -18.50 2.82
C LEU A 86 -6.38 -18.87 1.43
N PHE A 87 -5.29 -19.64 1.37
CA PHE A 87 -4.72 -20.14 0.13
C PHE A 87 -5.29 -21.51 -0.18
N LEU A 88 -6.08 -21.60 -1.24
CA LEU A 88 -6.90 -22.75 -1.56
C LEU A 88 -6.42 -23.45 -2.83
N ARG A 89 -6.56 -24.76 -2.88
CA ARG A 89 -6.33 -25.61 -4.05
C ARG A 89 -7.62 -26.29 -4.47
N PHE A 90 -7.92 -26.21 -5.75
CA PHE A 90 -9.08 -26.88 -6.31
C PHE A 90 -8.83 -28.38 -6.47
N GLY A 91 -9.86 -29.17 -6.15
CA GLY A 91 -9.92 -30.59 -6.52
C GLY A 91 -10.48 -30.74 -7.92
N GLY A 92 -11.80 -30.94 -8.03
CA GLY A 92 -12.52 -31.02 -9.30
C GLY A 92 -13.04 -29.65 -9.76
N MET A 93 -13.03 -29.40 -11.07
CA MET A 93 -13.48 -28.11 -11.61
C MET A 93 -14.98 -27.87 -11.50
N ASP A 94 -15.80 -28.92 -11.53
CA ASP A 94 -17.25 -28.77 -11.30
C ASP A 94 -17.51 -28.22 -9.89
N GLY A 95 -16.87 -28.80 -8.87
CA GLY A 95 -16.93 -28.30 -7.50
C GLY A 95 -16.33 -26.89 -7.36
N ALA A 96 -15.21 -26.61 -8.04
CA ALA A 96 -14.61 -25.27 -8.03
C ALA A 96 -15.57 -24.21 -8.58
N ARG A 97 -16.26 -24.49 -9.69
CA ARG A 97 -17.24 -23.59 -10.31
C ARG A 97 -18.45 -23.36 -9.42
N GLU A 98 -19.00 -24.43 -8.83
CA GLU A 98 -20.11 -24.33 -7.87
C GLU A 98 -19.73 -23.48 -6.66
N TRP A 99 -18.53 -23.68 -6.11
CA TRP A 99 -18.01 -22.89 -5.00
C TRP A 99 -17.78 -21.42 -5.38
N VAL A 100 -17.22 -21.13 -6.56
CA VAL A 100 -17.08 -19.76 -7.06
C VAL A 100 -18.45 -19.08 -7.18
N GLY A 101 -19.47 -19.80 -7.70
CA GLY A 101 -20.84 -19.30 -7.78
C GLY A 101 -21.44 -19.02 -6.40
N TRP A 102 -21.16 -19.87 -5.40
CA TRP A 102 -21.56 -19.66 -4.01
C TRP A 102 -20.87 -18.46 -3.34
N LEU A 103 -19.58 -18.25 -3.67
CA LEU A 103 -18.77 -17.17 -3.11
C LEU A 103 -19.12 -15.80 -3.74
N ALA A 104 -19.49 -15.78 -5.02
CA ALA A 104 -19.77 -14.55 -5.78
C ALA A 104 -20.74 -13.54 -5.10
N PRO A 105 -21.89 -13.95 -4.51
CA PRO A 105 -22.76 -13.02 -3.78
C PRO A 105 -22.23 -12.60 -2.40
N ARG A 106 -21.13 -13.19 -1.90
CA ARG A 106 -20.49 -12.88 -0.62
C ARG A 106 -19.26 -11.99 -0.76
N ILE A 107 -18.79 -11.76 -1.98
CA ILE A 107 -17.68 -10.84 -2.23
C ILE A 107 -18.17 -9.41 -2.01
N THR A 108 -17.46 -8.69 -1.15
CA THR A 108 -17.77 -7.30 -0.82
C THR A 108 -17.37 -6.37 -1.94
N ALA A 109 -18.30 -5.54 -2.38
CA ALA A 109 -18.11 -4.58 -3.46
C ALA A 109 -17.57 -3.22 -2.99
N MET A 110 -17.10 -2.41 -3.93
CA MET A 110 -16.54 -1.07 -3.68
C MET A 110 -17.57 -0.12 -3.07
N ASP A 111 -18.82 -0.16 -3.53
CA ASP A 111 -19.89 0.70 -3.03
C ASP A 111 -20.21 0.43 -1.55
N GLU A 112 -20.30 -0.84 -1.15
CA GLU A 112 -20.52 -1.27 0.25
C GLU A 112 -19.44 -0.69 1.18
N VAL A 113 -18.17 -0.81 0.78
CA VAL A 113 -17.05 -0.31 1.58
C VAL A 113 -17.02 1.22 1.60
N LEU A 114 -17.33 1.88 0.49
CA LEU A 114 -17.39 3.35 0.45
C LEU A 114 -18.50 3.88 1.36
N ASP A 115 -19.68 3.26 1.34
CA ASP A 115 -20.81 3.64 2.19
C ASP A 115 -20.49 3.41 3.66
N PHE A 116 -19.93 2.25 4.02
CA PHE A 116 -19.46 1.99 5.39
C PHE A 116 -18.47 3.05 5.86
N ARG A 117 -17.45 3.39 5.05
CA ARG A 117 -16.45 4.40 5.43
C ARG A 117 -17.05 5.78 5.67
N ARG A 118 -18.08 6.15 4.90
CA ARG A 118 -18.78 7.43 5.06
C ARG A 118 -19.58 7.46 6.35
N GLU A 119 -20.34 6.41 6.63
CA GLU A 119 -21.10 6.28 7.86
C GLU A 119 -20.18 6.25 9.08
N PHE A 120 -19.10 5.46 9.02
CA PHE A 120 -18.09 5.41 10.07
C PHE A 120 -17.51 6.80 10.36
N ARG A 121 -17.06 7.54 9.32
CA ARG A 121 -16.54 8.91 9.51
C ARG A 121 -17.58 9.87 10.07
N ALA A 122 -18.82 9.82 9.59
CA ALA A 122 -19.89 10.67 10.08
C ALA A 122 -20.23 10.39 11.56
N LEU A 123 -20.27 9.12 11.97
CA LEU A 123 -20.49 8.72 13.36
C LEU A 123 -19.32 9.11 14.27
N ARG A 124 -18.09 8.83 13.82
CA ARG A 124 -16.85 9.20 14.51
C ARG A 124 -16.85 10.69 14.86
N LEU A 125 -17.15 11.53 13.88
CA LEU A 125 -17.25 12.98 14.03
C LEU A 125 -18.39 13.36 14.98
N ARG A 126 -19.61 12.88 14.73
CA ARG A 126 -20.80 13.24 15.52
C ARG A 126 -20.65 12.88 17.01
N LEU A 127 -19.95 11.79 17.30
CA LEU A 127 -19.76 11.28 18.66
C LEU A 127 -18.47 11.78 19.32
N GLY A 128 -17.53 12.33 18.55
CA GLY A 128 -16.20 12.73 19.06
C GLY A 128 -15.39 11.56 19.60
N VAL A 129 -15.63 10.33 19.11
CA VAL A 129 -14.90 9.12 19.51
C VAL A 129 -14.02 8.63 18.38
N ARG A 130 -13.00 7.83 18.67
CA ARG A 130 -12.12 7.23 17.65
C ARG A 130 -12.79 6.08 16.90
N GLU A 131 -13.40 5.17 17.66
CA GLU A 131 -14.05 3.96 17.16
C GLU A 131 -15.57 4.08 17.42
N PRO A 132 -16.37 4.59 16.47
CA PRO A 132 -17.82 4.41 16.55
C PRO A 132 -18.11 2.91 16.49
N GLY A 133 -19.05 2.40 17.30
CA GLY A 133 -19.36 0.96 17.42
C GLY A 133 -20.02 0.32 16.19
N LEU A 134 -19.57 0.67 14.99
CA LEU A 134 -19.95 0.14 13.70
C LEU A 134 -18.92 -0.93 13.29
N SER A 135 -19.38 -2.15 13.02
CA SER A 135 -18.53 -3.30 12.66
C SER A 135 -18.97 -3.88 11.31
N ALA A 136 -18.05 -4.48 10.57
CA ALA A 136 -18.33 -5.17 9.32
C ALA A 136 -17.39 -6.35 9.07
N ILE A 137 -17.88 -7.31 8.27
CA ILE A 137 -17.13 -8.45 7.76
C ILE A 137 -17.05 -8.30 6.24
N TRP A 138 -15.85 -8.39 5.70
CA TRP A 138 -15.59 -8.23 4.28
C TRP A 138 -14.88 -9.44 3.69
N THR A 139 -15.20 -9.78 2.45
CA THR A 139 -14.60 -10.91 1.72
C THR A 139 -14.16 -10.49 0.32
N ALA A 140 -12.95 -10.89 -0.06
CA ALA A 140 -12.39 -10.70 -1.40
C ALA A 140 -11.79 -12.02 -1.92
N VAL A 141 -11.68 -12.17 -3.24
CA VAL A 141 -11.10 -13.36 -3.88
C VAL A 141 -10.25 -13.00 -5.08
N ALA A 142 -9.15 -13.74 -5.28
CA ALA A 142 -8.31 -13.67 -6.46
C ALA A 142 -7.86 -15.08 -6.90
N PHE A 143 -7.58 -15.26 -8.18
CA PHE A 143 -7.23 -16.56 -8.78
C PHE A 143 -5.86 -16.51 -9.46
N SER A 144 -5.11 -17.61 -9.38
CA SER A 144 -3.86 -17.76 -10.11
C SER A 144 -4.11 -17.92 -11.62
N PHE A 145 -3.08 -17.73 -12.42
CA PHE A 145 -3.19 -17.94 -13.86
C PHE A 145 -3.65 -19.36 -14.24
N PRO A 146 -3.09 -20.45 -13.66
CA PRO A 146 -3.58 -21.81 -13.91
C PRO A 146 -5.06 -22.00 -13.55
N ALA A 147 -5.51 -21.41 -12.44
CA ALA A 147 -6.91 -21.46 -12.02
C ALA A 147 -7.85 -20.77 -13.02
N ILE A 148 -7.46 -19.61 -13.56
CA ILE A 148 -8.21 -18.95 -14.65
C ILE A 148 -8.25 -19.83 -15.90
N GLY A 149 -7.14 -20.47 -16.27
CA GLY A 149 -7.11 -21.42 -17.39
C GLY A 149 -8.09 -22.57 -17.22
N ALA A 150 -8.23 -23.08 -15.99
CA ALA A 150 -9.16 -24.16 -15.66
C ALA A 150 -10.62 -23.70 -15.54
N LEU A 151 -10.87 -22.47 -15.07
CA LEU A 151 -12.22 -21.89 -14.89
C LEU A 151 -12.75 -21.21 -16.15
N ALA A 152 -12.05 -20.26 -16.75
CA ALA A 152 -12.52 -19.54 -17.95
C ALA A 152 -12.09 -20.22 -19.26
N GLY A 153 -11.08 -21.08 -19.22
CA GLY A 153 -10.49 -21.71 -20.39
C GLY A 153 -9.14 -21.09 -20.79
N GLU A 154 -8.31 -21.90 -21.44
CA GLU A 154 -6.94 -21.53 -21.85
C GLU A 154 -6.86 -20.32 -22.77
N ALA A 155 -7.86 -20.12 -23.63
CA ALA A 155 -7.89 -18.98 -24.55
C ALA A 155 -8.01 -17.65 -23.79
N ASP A 156 -8.93 -17.61 -22.81
CA ASP A 156 -9.15 -16.44 -21.96
C ASP A 156 -7.93 -16.19 -21.06
N ALA A 157 -7.39 -17.23 -20.41
CA ALA A 157 -6.17 -17.08 -19.62
C ALA A 157 -5.03 -16.47 -20.46
N ARG A 158 -4.81 -16.96 -21.68
CA ARG A 158 -3.75 -16.47 -22.58
C ARG A 158 -3.99 -15.05 -23.11
N ALA A 159 -5.17 -14.47 -22.95
CA ALA A 159 -5.42 -13.09 -23.33
C ALA A 159 -4.82 -12.07 -22.34
N PHE A 160 -4.60 -12.44 -21.07
CA PHE A 160 -3.94 -11.58 -20.07
C PHE A 160 -2.51 -11.24 -20.48
N GLY A 161 -2.17 -9.99 -20.77
CA GLY A 161 -0.90 -9.60 -21.37
C GLY A 161 0.35 -9.72 -20.48
N GLU A 162 0.18 -9.75 -19.16
CA GLU A 162 1.29 -9.78 -18.19
C GLU A 162 1.99 -11.16 -18.18
N GLN A 163 3.26 -11.20 -18.55
CA GLN A 163 4.06 -12.42 -18.53
C GLN A 163 4.32 -12.88 -17.09
N SER A 164 4.56 -11.94 -16.17
CA SER A 164 4.73 -12.20 -14.74
C SER A 164 3.54 -12.99 -14.16
N PHE A 165 2.31 -12.55 -14.42
CA PHE A 165 1.09 -13.24 -13.99
C PHE A 165 0.99 -14.66 -14.58
N ARG A 166 1.26 -14.79 -15.89
CA ARG A 166 1.27 -16.10 -16.58
C ARG A 166 2.28 -17.09 -16.00
N GLN A 167 3.42 -16.59 -15.52
CA GLN A 167 4.51 -17.40 -14.97
C GLN A 167 4.30 -17.77 -13.50
N GLY A 168 3.61 -16.91 -12.73
CA GLY A 168 3.43 -17.09 -11.29
C GLY A 168 4.66 -16.65 -10.48
N LEU A 169 4.45 -16.33 -9.20
CA LEU A 169 5.48 -15.75 -8.33
C LEU A 169 6.69 -16.66 -8.12
N ALA A 170 6.49 -17.98 -7.97
CA ALA A 170 7.56 -18.93 -7.71
C ALA A 170 8.63 -18.90 -8.81
N GLU A 171 8.21 -18.91 -10.07
CA GLU A 171 9.11 -18.84 -11.22
C GLU A 171 9.76 -17.45 -11.37
N ARG A 172 9.12 -16.40 -10.83
CA ARG A 172 9.65 -15.03 -10.78
C ARG A 172 10.58 -14.77 -9.59
N SER A 173 10.66 -15.67 -8.60
CA SER A 173 11.45 -15.47 -7.36
C SER A 173 12.92 -15.03 -7.61
N THR A 174 13.68 -15.77 -8.41
CA THR A 174 15.06 -15.41 -8.76
C THR A 174 15.13 -14.09 -9.52
N TYR A 175 14.12 -13.80 -10.36
CA TYR A 175 14.01 -12.51 -11.03
C TYR A 175 13.82 -11.39 -9.98
N LEU A 176 13.07 -11.61 -8.90
CA LEU A 176 12.90 -10.67 -7.79
C LEU A 176 14.12 -10.53 -6.87
N GLY A 177 15.19 -11.31 -7.08
CA GLY A 177 16.38 -11.32 -6.22
C GLY A 177 16.26 -12.23 -4.99
N ASP A 178 15.16 -13.00 -4.89
CA ASP A 178 14.98 -13.97 -3.83
C ASP A 178 16.13 -15.01 -3.83
N PRO A 179 16.47 -15.58 -2.67
CA PRO A 179 17.58 -16.54 -2.53
C PRO A 179 17.51 -17.69 -3.54
N THR A 180 18.65 -18.00 -4.15
CA THR A 180 18.84 -19.09 -5.13
C THR A 180 19.42 -20.36 -4.53
N ASP A 181 20.00 -20.28 -3.32
CA ASP A 181 20.48 -21.43 -2.57
C ASP A 181 19.30 -22.19 -1.95
N PRO A 182 19.07 -23.48 -2.28
CA PRO A 182 17.99 -24.28 -1.72
C PRO A 182 18.02 -24.43 -0.18
N GLU A 183 19.18 -24.27 0.46
CA GLU A 183 19.29 -24.34 1.92
C GLU A 183 18.83 -23.04 2.60
N HIS A 184 18.72 -21.93 1.84
CA HIS A 184 18.27 -20.66 2.38
C HIS A 184 16.76 -20.68 2.63
N ARG A 185 16.32 -20.24 3.82
CA ARG A 185 14.88 -20.21 4.21
C ARG A 185 14.01 -19.48 3.20
N GLY A 186 14.53 -18.40 2.62
CA GLY A 186 13.82 -17.59 1.62
C GLY A 186 13.72 -18.18 0.21
N HIS A 187 14.38 -19.30 -0.07
CA HIS A 187 14.30 -19.96 -1.38
C HIS A 187 12.89 -20.51 -1.63
N ARG A 188 12.42 -20.42 -2.89
CA ARG A 188 11.03 -20.78 -3.27
C ARG A 188 10.57 -22.19 -2.93
N ALA A 189 11.52 -23.14 -2.83
CA ALA A 189 11.21 -24.52 -2.44
C ALA A 189 10.84 -24.66 -0.95
N ASN A 190 11.23 -23.69 -0.13
CA ASN A 190 11.00 -23.67 1.31
C ASN A 190 9.79 -22.81 1.69
N TRP A 191 9.09 -22.25 0.70
CA TRP A 191 7.92 -21.43 0.96
C TRP A 191 6.78 -22.26 1.53
N VAL A 192 6.13 -21.75 2.58
CA VAL A 192 5.00 -22.42 3.24
C VAL A 192 3.77 -22.50 2.33
N VAL A 193 3.68 -21.59 1.35
CA VAL A 193 2.66 -21.57 0.30
C VAL A 193 3.17 -20.84 -0.94
N GLY A 194 2.71 -21.26 -2.12
CA GLY A 194 3.06 -20.57 -3.37
C GLY A 194 4.40 -20.96 -3.98
N GLY A 195 5.08 -21.95 -3.42
CA GLY A 195 6.25 -22.59 -4.01
C GLY A 195 5.86 -23.63 -5.07
N PRO A 196 6.84 -24.28 -5.71
CA PRO A 196 6.62 -25.18 -6.86
C PRO A 196 5.63 -26.34 -6.61
N ASP A 197 5.56 -26.84 -5.37
CA ASP A 197 4.73 -27.99 -5.00
C ASP A 197 3.44 -27.60 -4.24
N ASN A 198 3.32 -26.33 -3.83
CA ASN A 198 2.23 -25.81 -3.00
C ASN A 198 1.65 -24.49 -3.55
N GLU A 199 1.65 -24.30 -4.88
CA GLU A 199 0.97 -23.19 -5.54
C GLU A 199 -0.56 -23.24 -5.29
N ALA A 200 -1.14 -22.09 -4.95
CA ALA A 200 -2.56 -21.94 -4.68
C ALA A 200 -3.33 -21.53 -5.95
N ASP A 201 -4.53 -22.08 -6.11
CA ASP A 201 -5.43 -21.74 -7.20
C ASP A 201 -6.23 -20.48 -6.90
N ALA A 202 -6.63 -20.32 -5.64
CA ALA A 202 -7.36 -19.16 -5.17
C ALA A 202 -6.78 -18.62 -3.86
N LEU A 203 -6.86 -17.30 -3.71
CA LEU A 203 -6.63 -16.59 -2.46
C LEU A 203 -7.92 -15.89 -2.05
N VAL A 204 -8.51 -16.32 -0.92
CA VAL A 204 -9.63 -15.62 -0.28
C VAL A 204 -9.09 -14.79 0.88
N ILE A 205 -9.51 -13.53 0.97
CA ILE A 205 -9.18 -12.62 2.07
C ILE A 205 -10.47 -12.30 2.79
N VAL A 206 -10.58 -12.74 4.04
CA VAL A 206 -11.66 -12.35 4.95
C VAL A 206 -11.12 -11.31 5.92
N ALA A 207 -11.88 -10.26 6.20
CA ALA A 207 -11.48 -9.16 7.06
C ALA A 207 -12.64 -8.75 7.97
N ALA A 208 -12.39 -8.48 9.26
CA ALA A 208 -13.43 -8.05 10.19
C ALA A 208 -12.88 -7.13 11.29
N ASP A 209 -13.76 -6.35 11.93
CA ASP A 209 -13.42 -5.58 13.14
C ASP A 209 -13.44 -6.46 14.41
N ASP A 210 -14.24 -7.54 14.43
CA ASP A 210 -14.31 -8.49 15.55
C ASP A 210 -13.67 -9.83 15.18
N PRO A 211 -12.73 -10.37 15.99
CA PRO A 211 -12.11 -11.68 15.78
C PRO A 211 -13.07 -12.85 15.62
N LYS A 212 -14.21 -12.86 16.33
CA LYS A 212 -15.18 -13.95 16.28
C LYS A 212 -15.96 -13.93 14.98
N ASP A 213 -16.28 -12.73 14.51
CA ASP A 213 -16.94 -12.53 13.23
C ASP A 213 -16.01 -12.96 12.08
N LEU A 214 -14.70 -12.67 12.19
CA LEU A 214 -13.68 -13.20 11.29
C LEU A 214 -13.66 -14.72 11.28
N ASP A 215 -13.51 -15.34 12.46
CA ASP A 215 -13.40 -16.80 12.58
C ASP A 215 -14.66 -17.50 12.04
N ALA A 216 -15.86 -16.98 12.33
CA ALA A 216 -17.11 -17.54 11.83
C ALA A 216 -17.22 -17.49 10.29
N MET A 217 -16.81 -16.39 9.67
CA MET A 217 -16.82 -16.28 8.20
C MET A 217 -15.74 -17.16 7.56
N VAL A 218 -14.57 -17.29 8.19
CA VAL A 218 -13.51 -18.21 7.74
C VAL A 218 -14.00 -19.65 7.77
N ASP A 219 -14.65 -20.06 8.86
CA ASP A 219 -15.22 -21.40 8.99
C ASP A 219 -16.30 -21.64 7.91
N GLU A 220 -17.20 -20.67 7.65
CA GLU A 220 -18.21 -20.79 6.58
C GLU A 220 -17.55 -20.99 5.20
N VAL A 221 -16.51 -20.21 4.88
CA VAL A 221 -15.78 -20.32 3.61
C VAL A 221 -15.08 -21.67 3.48
N LEU A 222 -14.42 -22.15 4.53
CA LEU A 222 -13.67 -23.40 4.52
C LEU A 222 -14.59 -24.64 4.50
N ASP A 223 -15.70 -24.62 5.22
CA ASP A 223 -16.70 -25.70 5.21
C ASP A 223 -17.31 -25.85 3.81
N HIS A 224 -17.70 -24.75 3.18
CA HIS A 224 -18.18 -24.77 1.79
C HIS A 224 -17.08 -25.18 0.81
N ALA A 225 -15.86 -24.68 0.96
CA ALA A 225 -14.73 -25.10 0.12
C ALA A 225 -14.53 -26.63 0.20
N SER A 226 -14.47 -27.18 1.41
CA SER A 226 -14.29 -28.62 1.63
C SER A 226 -15.42 -29.46 1.03
N ALA A 227 -16.68 -29.02 1.18
CA ALA A 227 -17.85 -29.68 0.60
C ALA A 227 -17.79 -29.79 -0.93
N HIS A 228 -17.11 -28.85 -1.60
CA HIS A 228 -16.89 -28.84 -3.05
C HIS A 228 -15.51 -29.41 -3.47
N GLY A 229 -14.80 -30.08 -2.55
CA GLY A 229 -13.52 -30.74 -2.83
C GLY A 229 -12.33 -29.77 -2.97
N ILE A 230 -12.45 -28.56 -2.45
CA ILE A 230 -11.38 -27.56 -2.39
C ILE A 230 -10.66 -27.72 -1.05
N THR A 231 -9.33 -27.67 -1.08
CA THR A 231 -8.48 -27.90 0.09
C THR A 231 -7.76 -26.61 0.50
N LEU A 232 -7.72 -26.31 1.79
CA LEU A 232 -6.85 -25.28 2.34
C LEU A 232 -5.40 -25.76 2.31
N LEU A 233 -4.54 -25.07 1.55
CA LEU A 233 -3.09 -25.29 1.57
C LEU A 233 -2.44 -24.62 2.78
N PHE A 234 -2.83 -23.37 3.01
CA PHE A 234 -2.27 -22.55 4.07
C PHE A 234 -3.27 -21.45 4.46
N GLY A 235 -3.45 -21.25 5.76
CA GLY A 235 -4.21 -20.14 6.32
C GLY A 235 -3.27 -19.24 7.10
N GLN A 236 -3.33 -17.94 6.84
CA GLN A 236 -2.54 -16.97 7.58
C GLN A 236 -3.44 -15.89 8.16
N ARG A 237 -3.55 -15.93 9.49
CA ARG A 237 -4.13 -14.85 10.26
C ARG A 237 -3.16 -13.67 10.32
N GLY A 238 -3.69 -12.48 10.07
CA GLY A 238 -3.02 -11.22 10.29
C GLY A 238 -3.86 -10.35 11.22
N ASP A 239 -3.19 -9.62 12.09
CA ASP A 239 -3.83 -8.77 13.08
C ASP A 239 -3.03 -7.45 13.14
N THR A 240 -3.73 -6.33 13.31
CA THR A 240 -3.05 -5.10 13.72
C THR A 240 -2.35 -5.34 15.06
N LEU A 241 -1.14 -4.80 15.21
CA LEU A 241 -0.38 -4.94 16.46
C LEU A 241 -1.14 -4.29 17.64
N PRO A 242 -1.01 -4.84 18.86
CA PRO A 242 -1.78 -4.43 20.02
C PRO A 242 -1.41 -3.02 20.52
N GLU A 243 -2.34 -2.45 21.29
CA GLU A 243 -2.13 -1.24 22.09
C GLU A 243 -1.54 -0.06 21.29
N ASN A 244 -0.43 0.50 21.75
CA ASN A 244 0.19 1.70 21.18
C ASN A 244 0.87 1.42 19.82
N LEU A 245 1.04 0.14 19.44
CA LEU A 245 1.57 -0.27 18.15
C LEU A 245 0.50 -0.37 17.06
N GLN A 246 -0.75 0.05 17.31
CA GLN A 246 -1.79 -0.03 16.29
C GLN A 246 -1.42 0.71 15.00
N GLY A 247 -1.42 -0.02 13.88
CA GLY A 247 -1.00 0.45 12.56
C GLY A 247 0.52 0.55 12.36
N HIS A 248 1.33 -0.04 13.25
CA HIS A 248 2.76 -0.25 13.05
C HIS A 248 3.03 -1.66 12.50
N GLU A 249 4.18 -1.85 11.87
CA GLU A 249 4.73 -3.16 11.52
C GLU A 249 5.73 -3.66 12.59
N HIS A 250 6.29 -4.86 12.41
CA HIS A 250 7.05 -5.53 13.48
C HIS A 250 8.41 -4.91 13.81
N PHE A 251 9.03 -4.15 12.90
CA PHE A 251 10.21 -3.35 13.26
C PHE A 251 9.87 -2.15 14.16
N GLY A 252 8.59 -1.79 14.26
CA GLY A 252 8.06 -0.77 15.15
C GLY A 252 7.76 0.56 14.45
N PHE A 253 7.63 0.58 13.12
CA PHE A 253 7.33 1.79 12.34
C PHE A 253 5.87 1.85 11.92
N LYS A 254 5.28 3.05 12.00
CA LYS A 254 3.94 3.30 11.49
C LYS A 254 3.87 3.04 9.99
N ASP A 255 3.02 2.11 9.58
CA ASP A 255 2.74 1.78 8.18
C ASP A 255 1.37 2.37 7.74
N GLY A 256 1.05 2.24 6.44
CA GLY A 256 -0.22 2.64 5.87
C GLY A 256 -0.38 4.15 5.62
N ILE A 257 0.64 4.98 5.93
CA ILE A 257 0.56 6.45 5.81
C ILE A 257 0.42 6.91 4.36
N SER A 258 1.37 6.53 3.49
CA SER A 258 1.41 7.00 2.10
C SER A 258 0.75 5.97 1.18
N GLN A 259 -0.44 6.31 0.69
CA GLN A 259 -1.22 5.58 -0.30
C GLN A 259 -1.69 6.55 -1.38
N PRO A 260 -1.63 6.20 -2.68
CA PRO A 260 -2.19 7.04 -3.72
C PRO A 260 -3.71 7.17 -3.55
N GLY A 261 -4.23 8.35 -3.89
CA GLY A 261 -5.65 8.55 -4.13
C GLY A 261 -6.03 8.05 -5.52
N VAL A 262 -7.11 7.29 -5.63
CA VAL A 262 -7.67 6.87 -6.92
C VAL A 262 -8.63 7.95 -7.41
N ARG A 263 -8.45 8.41 -8.66
CA ARG A 263 -9.36 9.34 -9.34
C ARG A 263 -10.70 8.69 -9.66
N GLY A 264 -11.73 9.50 -9.79
CA GLY A 264 -13.09 9.06 -10.11
C GLY A 264 -14.09 9.34 -9.00
N ARG A 265 -15.37 9.20 -9.33
CA ARG A 265 -16.50 9.43 -8.43
C ARG A 265 -17.64 8.49 -8.72
N ARG A 266 -18.52 8.26 -7.74
CA ARG A 266 -19.79 7.58 -7.99
C ARG A 266 -20.79 8.52 -8.65
N ALA A 267 -21.73 7.97 -9.41
CA ALA A 267 -22.78 8.73 -10.10
C ALA A 267 -23.83 9.34 -9.15
N THR A 268 -23.82 8.96 -7.87
CA THR A 268 -24.75 9.41 -6.82
C THR A 268 -24.71 10.92 -6.58
N SER A 269 -23.53 11.54 -6.67
CA SER A 269 -23.32 12.99 -6.53
C SER A 269 -22.04 13.44 -7.26
N PRO A 270 -21.95 14.70 -7.74
CA PRO A 270 -20.71 15.28 -8.26
C PRO A 270 -19.54 15.21 -7.25
N ASP A 271 -19.83 15.36 -5.96
CA ASP A 271 -18.82 15.36 -4.90
C ASP A 271 -18.50 13.94 -4.38
N ASP A 272 -19.06 12.89 -5.01
CA ASP A 272 -18.96 11.50 -4.54
C ASP A 272 -17.65 10.80 -4.92
N HIS A 273 -16.53 11.47 -4.71
CA HIS A 273 -15.22 10.98 -5.10
C HIS A 273 -14.86 9.66 -4.41
N LEU A 274 -14.20 8.76 -5.15
CA LEU A 274 -13.64 7.52 -4.60
C LEU A 274 -12.61 7.84 -3.52
N THR A 275 -11.81 8.88 -3.75
CA THR A 275 -10.89 9.46 -2.76
C THR A 275 -11.38 10.86 -2.40
N PRO A 276 -11.67 11.16 -1.11
CA PRO A 276 -12.08 12.50 -0.69
C PRO A 276 -11.08 13.59 -1.11
N ARG A 277 -11.60 14.78 -1.42
CA ARG A 277 -10.82 15.96 -1.80
C ARG A 277 -10.80 16.95 -0.63
N PHE A 278 -9.62 17.38 -0.22
CA PHE A 278 -9.41 18.26 0.92
C PHE A 278 -8.69 19.56 0.55
N LEU A 279 -8.07 19.63 -0.63
CA LEU A 279 -7.52 20.88 -1.14
C LEU A 279 -8.66 21.78 -1.63
N ASP A 280 -8.54 23.07 -1.36
CA ASP A 280 -9.43 24.09 -1.94
C ASP A 280 -9.29 24.09 -3.46
N ALA A 281 -10.38 24.34 -4.19
CA ALA A 281 -10.38 24.30 -5.65
C ALA A 281 -9.43 25.33 -6.30
N GLU A 282 -9.10 26.41 -5.57
CA GLU A 282 -8.15 27.43 -6.01
C GLU A 282 -6.68 27.07 -5.67
N ASP A 283 -6.43 25.98 -4.92
CA ASP A 283 -5.07 25.50 -4.68
C ASP A 283 -4.46 24.99 -6.01
N PRO A 284 -3.24 25.44 -6.38
CA PRO A 284 -2.61 25.03 -7.63
C PRO A 284 -2.32 23.52 -7.74
N HIS A 285 -2.42 22.78 -6.65
CA HIS A 285 -2.20 21.34 -6.58
C HIS A 285 -3.51 20.54 -6.36
N ALA A 286 -4.67 21.19 -6.29
CA ALA A 286 -5.97 20.52 -6.08
C ALA A 286 -6.27 19.44 -7.13
N GLU A 287 -5.80 19.65 -8.35
CA GLU A 287 -5.95 18.67 -9.44
C GLU A 287 -5.04 17.45 -9.28
N LEU A 288 -3.90 17.59 -8.59
CA LEU A 288 -2.85 16.59 -8.48
C LEU A 288 -2.90 15.80 -7.18
N PHE A 289 -3.49 16.33 -6.12
CA PHE A 289 -3.47 15.73 -4.79
C PHE A 289 -4.86 15.74 -4.14
N ALA A 290 -5.23 14.65 -3.46
CA ALA A 290 -6.47 14.56 -2.67
C ALA A 290 -6.35 15.39 -1.38
N LYS A 291 -5.19 15.31 -0.75
CA LYS A 291 -4.76 16.09 0.41
C LYS A 291 -3.24 16.28 0.31
N PRO A 292 -2.63 17.19 1.09
CA PRO A 292 -1.21 17.49 0.94
C PRO A 292 -0.34 16.22 0.98
N GLY A 293 0.40 15.99 -0.11
CA GLY A 293 1.26 14.80 -0.27
C GLY A 293 0.57 13.48 -0.64
N GLN A 294 -0.75 13.43 -0.81
CA GLN A 294 -1.48 12.27 -1.35
C GLN A 294 -1.82 12.47 -2.83
N PRO A 295 -1.01 11.94 -3.78
CA PRO A 295 -1.22 12.18 -5.20
C PRO A 295 -2.45 11.45 -5.73
N LEU A 296 -3.03 12.00 -6.80
CA LEU A 296 -4.18 11.46 -7.52
C LEU A 296 -3.76 10.74 -8.77
N VAL A 297 -4.03 9.44 -8.78
CA VAL A 297 -3.63 8.53 -9.83
C VAL A 297 -4.87 8.06 -10.59
N TRP A 298 -4.76 8.03 -11.92
CA TRP A 298 -5.82 7.51 -12.78
C TRP A 298 -6.09 6.02 -12.49
N PRO A 299 -7.37 5.59 -12.44
CA PRO A 299 -7.75 4.25 -11.97
C PRO A 299 -7.17 3.10 -12.78
N GLY A 300 -6.81 3.33 -14.06
CA GLY A 300 -6.15 2.36 -14.92
C GLY A 300 -4.76 1.89 -14.47
N GLN A 301 -4.18 2.48 -13.41
CA GLN A 301 -3.00 1.92 -12.76
C GLN A 301 -3.32 0.80 -11.76
N PHE A 302 -4.60 0.63 -11.41
CA PHE A 302 -5.05 -0.36 -10.44
C PHE A 302 -6.18 -1.25 -10.96
N LEU A 303 -7.01 -0.76 -11.88
CA LEU A 303 -8.16 -1.44 -12.46
C LEU A 303 -7.95 -1.64 -13.97
N LEU A 304 -8.12 -2.87 -14.46
CA LEU A 304 -7.99 -3.16 -15.90
C LEU A 304 -9.10 -2.47 -16.71
N GLY A 305 -8.78 -1.98 -17.90
CA GLY A 305 -9.74 -1.32 -18.80
C GLY A 305 -10.11 0.12 -18.44
N GLU A 306 -9.66 0.61 -17.28
CA GLU A 306 -9.84 2.01 -16.89
C GLU A 306 -8.75 2.92 -17.49
N PRO A 307 -9.00 4.24 -17.64
CA PRO A 307 -8.00 5.18 -18.15
C PRO A 307 -6.72 5.16 -17.32
N ARG A 308 -5.57 5.05 -17.98
CA ARG A 308 -4.26 4.92 -17.33
C ARG A 308 -3.66 6.26 -16.95
N GLN A 309 -2.66 6.22 -16.10
CA GLN A 309 -1.86 7.39 -15.77
C GLN A 309 -1.00 7.79 -16.97
N HIS A 310 -1.10 9.06 -17.39
CA HIS A 310 -0.23 9.59 -18.42
C HIS A 310 1.16 9.92 -17.86
N HIS A 311 2.19 9.51 -18.58
CA HIS A 311 3.58 9.54 -18.13
C HIS A 311 4.24 10.93 -18.12
N GLN A 312 3.71 11.88 -18.89
CA GLN A 312 4.27 13.24 -19.00
C GLN A 312 3.41 14.31 -18.35
N ASP A 313 2.11 14.05 -18.20
CA ASP A 313 1.16 15.03 -17.70
C ASP A 313 0.15 14.30 -16.80
N PRO A 314 0.32 14.40 -15.47
CA PRO A 314 -0.50 13.62 -14.56
C PRO A 314 -1.98 14.04 -14.50
N THR A 315 -2.33 15.18 -15.09
CA THR A 315 -3.70 15.74 -15.08
C THR A 315 -4.60 15.17 -16.18
N ILE A 316 -4.03 14.46 -17.16
CA ILE A 316 -4.77 13.85 -18.27
C ILE A 316 -4.63 12.33 -18.27
N PRO A 317 -5.63 11.59 -18.79
CA PRO A 317 -5.53 10.14 -18.88
C PRO A 317 -4.70 9.70 -20.08
N ALA A 318 -4.05 8.55 -19.95
CA ALA A 318 -3.57 7.73 -21.03
C ALA A 318 -4.59 6.63 -21.41
N PRO A 319 -4.51 6.05 -22.61
CA PRO A 319 -5.40 4.96 -23.02
C PRO A 319 -5.35 3.76 -22.05
N PRO A 320 -6.48 3.05 -21.85
CA PRO A 320 -6.53 1.84 -21.04
C PRO A 320 -5.63 0.75 -21.63
N ALA A 321 -5.12 -0.13 -20.77
CA ALA A 321 -4.62 -1.42 -21.23
C ALA A 321 -5.78 -2.24 -21.82
N SER A 322 -5.49 -3.12 -22.77
CA SER A 322 -6.51 -3.94 -23.46
C SER A 322 -6.12 -5.41 -23.64
N ALA A 323 -4.96 -5.82 -23.14
CA ALA A 323 -4.50 -7.20 -23.21
C ALA A 323 -5.07 -8.02 -22.05
N PHE A 324 -6.37 -8.33 -22.10
CA PHE A 324 -7.08 -9.20 -21.16
C PHE A 324 -8.45 -9.59 -21.75
N PRO A 325 -9.11 -10.66 -21.26
CA PRO A 325 -10.48 -11.00 -21.66
C PRO A 325 -11.49 -9.90 -21.30
N ASP A 326 -12.53 -9.71 -22.12
CA ASP A 326 -13.54 -8.66 -21.88
C ASP A 326 -14.15 -8.70 -20.47
N TRP A 327 -14.38 -9.90 -19.92
CA TRP A 327 -14.94 -10.08 -18.57
C TRP A 327 -13.99 -9.66 -17.45
N ALA A 328 -12.70 -9.48 -17.72
CA ALA A 328 -11.68 -9.11 -16.73
C ALA A 328 -11.56 -7.59 -16.50
N GLY A 329 -12.31 -6.77 -17.27
CA GLY A 329 -12.38 -5.32 -17.05
C GLY A 329 -12.76 -4.99 -15.60
N ARG A 330 -12.19 -3.91 -15.06
CA ARG A 330 -12.30 -3.48 -13.66
C ARG A 330 -11.82 -4.47 -12.60
N GLY A 331 -11.23 -5.60 -12.99
CA GLY A 331 -10.43 -6.43 -12.10
C GLY A 331 -9.03 -5.85 -11.87
N SER A 332 -8.25 -6.49 -11.00
CA SER A 332 -6.90 -6.05 -10.63
C SER A 332 -5.98 -7.25 -10.42
N TYR A 333 -4.70 -7.13 -10.79
CA TYR A 333 -3.71 -8.10 -10.34
C TYR A 333 -3.45 -7.90 -8.84
N LEU A 334 -3.30 -8.99 -8.12
CA LEU A 334 -2.98 -9.04 -6.71
C LEU A 334 -1.64 -9.74 -6.52
N VAL A 335 -0.65 -8.99 -6.02
CA VAL A 335 0.59 -9.58 -5.50
C VAL A 335 0.42 -9.83 -4.02
N CYS A 336 0.63 -11.08 -3.59
CA CYS A 336 0.72 -11.45 -2.19
C CYS A 336 2.11 -12.00 -1.88
N ARG A 337 2.73 -11.50 -0.80
CA ARG A 337 4.04 -11.95 -0.31
C ARG A 337 3.96 -12.11 1.20
N ARG A 338 4.27 -13.31 1.69
CA ARG A 338 4.48 -13.56 3.11
C ARG A 338 5.94 -13.25 3.43
N LEU A 339 6.16 -12.16 4.15
CA LEU A 339 7.48 -11.62 4.44
C LEU A 339 7.77 -11.84 5.92
N HIS A 340 8.68 -12.75 6.25
CA HIS A 340 9.19 -12.89 7.61
C HIS A 340 10.10 -11.71 7.94
N GLN A 341 9.98 -11.17 9.15
CA GLN A 341 10.79 -10.04 9.63
C GLN A 341 11.67 -10.47 10.80
N ASP A 342 12.98 -10.30 10.65
CA ASP A 342 13.95 -10.49 11.73
C ASP A 342 14.10 -9.19 12.54
N VAL A 343 13.18 -9.00 13.49
CA VAL A 343 13.12 -7.78 14.31
C VAL A 343 14.35 -7.65 15.21
N VAL A 344 14.85 -8.78 15.73
CA VAL A 344 16.03 -8.78 16.59
C VAL A 344 17.25 -8.36 15.78
N GLY A 345 17.49 -9.00 14.63
CA GLY A 345 18.58 -8.66 13.73
C GLY A 345 18.52 -7.22 13.23
N PHE A 346 17.32 -6.69 12.95
CA PHE A 346 17.14 -5.28 12.57
C PHE A 346 17.65 -4.32 13.65
N TRP A 347 17.24 -4.51 14.90
CA TRP A 347 17.64 -3.61 15.98
C TRP A 347 19.09 -3.82 16.42
N GLU A 348 19.65 -5.03 16.31
CA GLU A 348 21.08 -5.29 16.52
C GLU A 348 21.95 -4.61 15.45
N LEU A 349 21.56 -4.71 14.17
CA LEU A 349 22.20 -3.97 13.07
C LEU A 349 22.14 -2.46 13.34
N ALA A 350 20.95 -1.93 13.66
CA ALA A 350 20.77 -0.50 13.88
C ALA A 350 21.60 0.00 15.06
N THR A 351 21.72 -0.80 16.11
CA THR A 351 22.53 -0.46 17.30
C THR A 351 24.02 -0.41 16.96
N ALA A 352 24.54 -1.43 16.27
CA ALA A 352 25.95 -1.50 15.91
C ALA A 352 26.36 -0.37 14.96
N ALA A 353 25.57 -0.13 13.91
CA ALA A 353 25.81 0.95 12.96
C ALA A 353 25.67 2.34 13.59
N ALA A 354 24.68 2.53 14.48
CA ALA A 354 24.53 3.79 15.21
C ALA A 354 25.75 4.12 16.08
N ALA A 355 26.28 3.13 16.81
CA ALA A 355 27.49 3.30 17.62
C ALA A 355 28.70 3.69 16.76
N ALA A 356 28.86 3.09 15.58
CA ALA A 356 29.95 3.40 14.65
C ALA A 356 29.83 4.83 14.06
N MET A 357 28.61 5.31 13.83
CA MET A 357 28.33 6.62 13.27
C MET A 357 28.18 7.74 14.32
N GLY A 358 28.18 7.40 15.61
CA GLY A 358 27.98 8.37 16.69
C GLY A 358 26.55 8.92 16.75
N THR A 359 25.54 8.10 16.43
CA THR A 359 24.11 8.45 16.48
C THR A 359 23.33 7.48 17.39
N THR A 360 22.01 7.61 17.47
CA THR A 360 21.15 6.69 18.24
C THR A 360 20.61 5.56 17.35
N PRO A 361 20.33 4.37 17.91
CA PRO A 361 19.74 3.26 17.14
C PRO A 361 18.44 3.65 16.45
N VAL A 362 17.57 4.40 17.13
CA VAL A 362 16.29 4.87 16.56
C VAL A 362 16.53 5.84 15.41
N ARG A 363 17.43 6.83 15.54
CA ARG A 363 17.76 7.75 14.43
C ARG A 363 18.28 6.98 13.22
N LEU A 364 19.17 6.00 13.44
CA LEU A 364 19.70 5.19 12.35
C LEU A 364 18.60 4.35 11.68
N ALA A 365 17.77 3.67 12.46
CA ALA A 365 16.63 2.91 11.93
C ALA A 365 15.66 3.81 11.14
N SER A 366 15.39 5.03 11.63
CA SER A 366 14.60 6.04 10.92
C SER A 366 15.24 6.46 9.60
N MET A 367 16.57 6.52 9.50
CA MET A 367 17.29 6.78 8.25
C MET A 367 17.18 5.63 7.25
N LEU A 368 17.13 4.38 7.74
CA LEU A 368 16.89 3.20 6.89
C LEU A 368 15.46 3.17 6.33
N VAL A 369 14.48 3.59 7.12
CA VAL A 369 13.06 3.60 6.70
C VAL A 369 12.70 4.87 5.93
N GLY A 370 13.23 6.02 6.36
CA GLY A 370 12.90 7.39 5.92
C GLY A 370 11.80 8.08 6.73
N ARG A 371 11.34 7.44 7.82
CA ARG A 371 10.40 7.97 8.81
C ARG A 371 10.83 7.53 10.19
N TRP A 372 10.46 8.31 11.20
CA TRP A 372 10.52 7.88 12.60
C TRP A 372 9.49 6.80 12.91
N PRO A 373 9.68 6.01 13.98
CA PRO A 373 8.72 5.00 14.42
C PRO A 373 7.28 5.51 14.51
N SER A 374 7.07 6.73 15.03
CA SER A 374 5.75 7.36 15.13
C SER A 374 5.04 7.53 13.78
N GLY A 375 5.80 7.60 12.69
CA GLY A 375 5.35 7.96 11.35
C GLY A 375 5.82 9.33 10.86
N ALA A 376 6.41 10.18 11.71
CA ALA A 376 6.93 11.48 11.30
C ALA A 376 8.00 11.32 10.19
N PRO A 377 7.90 11.98 9.03
CA PRO A 377 8.90 11.84 7.98
C PRO A 377 10.17 12.63 8.31
N LEU A 378 11.34 12.03 8.05
CA LEU A 378 12.64 12.71 8.24
C LEU A 378 12.71 14.05 7.51
N MET A 379 12.08 14.15 6.33
CA MET A 379 12.02 15.38 5.54
C MET A 379 11.38 16.57 6.28
N ARG A 380 10.46 16.33 7.22
CA ARG A 380 9.76 17.36 7.99
C ARG A 380 10.32 17.51 9.41
N SER A 381 10.83 16.42 9.98
CA SER A 381 11.47 16.41 11.29
C SER A 381 12.81 15.67 11.21
N PRO A 382 13.87 16.34 10.71
CA PRO A 382 15.16 15.68 10.48
C PRO A 382 15.80 15.26 11.79
N ASP A 383 15.63 16.05 12.86
CA ASP A 383 16.48 15.95 14.04
C ASP A 383 15.96 15.04 15.16
N ALA A 384 14.64 14.93 15.29
CA ALA A 384 13.99 14.15 16.34
C ALA A 384 12.63 13.63 15.86
N ASP A 385 12.10 12.63 16.56
CA ASP A 385 10.72 12.20 16.35
C ASP A 385 9.73 13.31 16.77
N ASP A 386 8.63 13.44 16.03
CA ASP A 386 7.56 14.41 16.27
C ASP A 386 6.20 13.71 16.17
N ALA A 387 5.69 13.23 17.30
CA ALA A 387 4.40 12.55 17.36
C ALA A 387 3.23 13.47 16.98
N ALA A 388 3.32 14.78 17.20
CA ALA A 388 2.26 15.70 16.79
C ALA A 388 2.18 15.79 15.27
N LEU A 389 3.33 15.92 14.60
CA LEU A 389 3.42 15.85 13.14
C LEU A 389 2.95 14.51 12.61
N ALA A 390 3.35 13.40 13.23
CA ALA A 390 2.94 12.06 12.81
C ALA A 390 1.41 11.87 12.88
N GLY A 391 0.78 12.44 13.92
CA GLY A 391 -0.65 12.41 14.17
C GLY A 391 -1.48 13.35 13.28
N ASP A 392 -0.85 14.31 12.60
CA ASP A 392 -1.48 15.24 11.66
C ASP A 392 -1.59 14.61 10.26
N GLU A 393 -2.80 14.19 9.89
CA GLU A 393 -3.05 13.51 8.61
C GLU A 393 -2.91 14.39 7.37
N PHE A 394 -2.82 15.71 7.53
CA PHE A 394 -2.63 16.70 6.46
C PHE A 394 -1.19 17.22 6.39
N ALA A 395 -0.33 16.88 7.37
CA ALA A 395 1.08 17.26 7.38
C ALA A 395 2.04 16.06 7.26
N ASN A 396 1.71 14.89 7.82
CA ASN A 396 2.63 13.74 7.94
C ASN A 396 3.08 13.11 6.60
N ASN A 397 2.44 13.46 5.50
CA ASN A 397 2.83 13.04 4.15
C ASN A 397 3.13 14.21 3.22
N HIS A 398 2.98 15.45 3.71
CA HIS A 398 3.15 16.68 2.97
C HIS A 398 4.63 17.05 2.87
N PHE A 399 5.33 16.37 1.99
CA PHE A 399 6.70 16.66 1.61
C PHE A 399 7.00 16.13 0.22
N LEU A 400 8.06 16.67 -0.37
CA LEU A 400 8.73 16.18 -1.55
C LEU A 400 10.19 15.93 -1.18
N PHE A 401 11.00 15.41 -2.10
CA PHE A 401 12.42 15.19 -1.86
C PHE A 401 13.31 16.25 -2.51
N ASP A 402 12.97 16.70 -3.72
CA ASP A 402 13.81 17.62 -4.47
C ASP A 402 13.30 19.07 -4.33
N ASP A 403 12.00 19.26 -4.21
CA ASP A 403 11.37 20.56 -3.97
C ASP A 403 11.00 20.79 -2.48
N GLU A 404 11.03 22.06 -2.06
CA GLU A 404 10.52 22.48 -0.76
C GLU A 404 8.99 22.34 -0.66
N THR A 405 8.50 22.07 0.54
CA THR A 405 7.06 22.02 0.80
C THR A 405 6.48 23.42 0.83
N ARG A 406 5.38 23.63 0.09
CA ARG A 406 4.65 24.90 0.05
C ARG A 406 3.33 24.77 0.80
N PRO A 407 2.82 25.84 1.45
CA PRO A 407 1.52 25.79 2.10
C PRO A 407 0.42 25.38 1.11
N SER A 408 -0.47 24.47 1.54
CA SER A 408 -1.66 24.10 0.79
C SER A 408 -2.88 24.84 1.34
N ALA A 409 -3.71 25.38 0.45
CA ALA A 409 -5.04 25.84 0.80
C ALA A 409 -5.96 24.62 0.93
N LEU A 410 -6.52 24.42 2.12
CA LEU A 410 -7.51 23.38 2.37
C LEU A 410 -8.91 23.98 2.32
N ILE A 411 -9.90 23.12 2.04
CA ILE A 411 -11.30 23.47 2.31
C ILE A 411 -11.49 23.82 3.79
N ASP A 412 -12.62 24.45 4.15
CA ASP A 412 -12.92 24.68 5.56
C ASP A 412 -13.07 23.34 6.29
N LEU A 413 -12.22 23.17 7.30
CA LEU A 413 -12.02 21.94 8.04
C LEU A 413 -12.21 22.27 9.52
N PRO A 414 -13.45 22.15 10.06
CA PRO A 414 -13.76 22.52 11.43
C PRO A 414 -12.84 21.83 12.44
N GLY A 415 -12.22 22.64 13.30
CA GLY A 415 -11.30 22.18 14.33
C GLY A 415 -9.87 21.95 13.87
N TYR A 416 -9.55 22.12 12.59
CA TYR A 416 -8.18 22.01 12.07
C TYR A 416 -7.57 23.40 11.82
N PRO A 417 -6.51 23.80 12.54
CA PRO A 417 -5.92 25.14 12.40
C PRO A 417 -5.05 25.31 11.14
N GLY A 418 -4.91 24.26 10.30
CA GLY A 418 -3.93 24.20 9.23
C GLY A 418 -2.62 23.53 9.67
N ASP A 419 -1.74 23.23 8.70
CA ASP A 419 -0.41 22.66 8.97
C ASP A 419 0.44 23.71 9.71
N THR A 420 0.70 23.47 11.00
CA THR A 420 1.51 24.34 11.87
C THR A 420 2.95 23.85 12.03
N HIS A 421 3.29 22.73 11.40
CA HIS A 421 4.61 22.12 11.52
C HIS A 421 5.61 22.78 10.56
N PRO A 422 6.92 22.76 10.86
CA PRO A 422 7.94 23.28 9.95
C PRO A 422 7.86 22.62 8.56
N PRO A 423 7.95 23.36 7.44
CA PRO A 423 7.91 22.77 6.10
C PRO A 423 9.17 21.93 5.82
N ALA A 424 9.09 20.96 4.91
CA ALA A 424 10.28 20.26 4.44
C ALA A 424 11.06 21.16 3.47
N THR A 425 12.39 21.14 3.59
CA THR A 425 13.30 21.76 2.62
C THR A 425 13.66 20.76 1.52
N GLU A 426 14.26 21.25 0.44
CA GLU A 426 14.89 20.38 -0.58
C GLU A 426 15.98 19.48 0.02
N ASP A 427 16.09 18.25 -0.50
CA ASP A 427 17.10 17.26 -0.12
C ASP A 427 17.69 16.57 -1.36
N LEU A 428 18.21 17.40 -2.27
CA LEU A 428 18.82 16.99 -3.55
C LEU A 428 20.01 16.04 -3.40
N LEU A 429 20.64 16.01 -2.21
CA LEU A 429 21.84 15.23 -1.93
C LEU A 429 21.61 14.08 -0.94
N GLY A 430 20.36 13.81 -0.54
CA GLY A 430 20.03 12.72 0.39
C GLY A 430 20.66 12.88 1.78
N GLN A 431 20.86 14.12 2.22
CA GLN A 431 21.44 14.46 3.53
C GLN A 431 20.41 14.34 4.66
N VAL A 432 19.13 14.59 4.36
CA VAL A 432 18.04 14.45 5.34
C VAL A 432 17.44 13.05 5.29
N CYS A 433 16.98 12.62 4.12
CA CYS A 433 16.44 11.30 3.87
C CYS A 433 17.37 10.56 2.91
N PRO A 434 18.15 9.55 3.37
CA PRO A 434 19.11 8.86 2.51
C PRO A 434 18.47 8.34 1.23
N PHE A 435 19.21 8.35 0.11
CA PHE A 435 18.68 7.82 -1.16
C PHE A 435 18.26 6.35 -1.07
N ALA A 436 18.92 5.58 -0.21
CA ALA A 436 18.59 4.19 0.07
C ALA A 436 17.40 4.01 1.04
N ALA A 437 16.91 5.06 1.69
CA ALA A 437 15.81 4.94 2.64
C ALA A 437 14.59 4.28 1.97
N HIS A 438 13.97 3.33 2.67
CA HIS A 438 12.90 2.50 2.13
C HIS A 438 11.83 3.32 1.39
N ILE A 439 11.27 4.35 2.04
CA ILE A 439 10.21 5.16 1.43
C ILE A 439 10.67 5.94 0.19
N ARG A 440 11.96 6.31 0.09
CA ARG A 440 12.52 7.04 -1.04
C ARG A 440 12.84 6.11 -2.21
N LYS A 441 13.19 4.85 -1.91
CA LYS A 441 13.40 3.78 -2.90
C LYS A 441 12.08 3.33 -3.52
N VAL A 442 11.04 3.11 -2.73
CA VAL A 442 9.76 2.59 -3.26
C VAL A 442 8.84 3.67 -3.82
N ASN A 443 9.10 4.94 -3.51
CA ASN A 443 8.42 6.10 -4.07
C ASN A 443 9.35 7.31 -4.07
N SER A 444 10.03 7.55 -5.19
CA SER A 444 10.96 8.68 -5.36
C SER A 444 10.28 10.05 -5.45
N ARG A 445 8.95 10.12 -5.36
CA ARG A 445 8.13 11.33 -5.48
C ARG A 445 8.53 12.17 -6.70
N ASP A 446 9.06 13.36 -6.46
CA ASP A 446 9.48 14.37 -7.41
C ASP A 446 10.95 14.23 -7.83
N SER A 447 11.72 13.33 -7.21
CA SER A 447 13.10 13.11 -7.65
C SER A 447 13.13 12.57 -9.07
N GLY A 448 14.04 13.12 -9.88
CA GLY A 448 14.33 12.59 -11.21
C GLY A 448 14.69 11.11 -11.12
N THR A 449 14.10 10.29 -11.99
CA THR A 449 14.38 8.86 -12.05
C THR A 449 15.13 8.51 -13.33
N ASP A 450 15.72 7.32 -13.37
CA ASP A 450 16.41 6.79 -14.55
C ASP A 450 15.48 6.52 -15.75
N PHE A 451 14.17 6.68 -15.58
CA PHE A 451 13.16 6.41 -16.60
C PHE A 451 12.38 7.63 -17.10
N GLY A 452 12.65 8.83 -16.58
CA GLY A 452 12.08 10.06 -17.13
C GLY A 452 11.67 11.09 -16.08
N ALA A 453 10.57 11.79 -16.36
CA ALA A 453 10.12 12.92 -15.57
C ALA A 453 9.55 12.45 -14.22
N PRO A 454 9.46 13.32 -13.20
CA PRO A 454 8.82 13.03 -11.92
C PRO A 454 7.45 12.33 -11.99
N ALA A 455 6.67 12.63 -13.03
CA ALA A 455 5.36 12.02 -13.27
C ALA A 455 5.42 10.49 -13.53
N ASP A 456 6.57 9.95 -13.93
CA ASP A 456 6.77 8.51 -14.12
C ASP A 456 6.68 7.74 -12.79
N THR A 457 6.94 8.38 -11.65
CA THR A 457 6.77 7.77 -10.32
C THR A 457 5.33 7.31 -10.11
N PHE A 458 4.33 8.05 -10.64
CA PHE A 458 2.91 7.67 -10.52
C PHE A 458 2.58 6.36 -11.23
N LEU A 459 3.34 5.99 -12.27
CA LEU A 459 3.16 4.72 -12.99
C LEU A 459 3.52 3.52 -12.13
N ARG A 460 4.33 3.72 -11.09
CA ARG A 460 4.93 2.66 -10.25
C ARG A 460 4.19 2.44 -8.93
N LEU A 461 3.26 3.33 -8.59
CA LEU A 461 2.50 3.26 -7.35
C LEU A 461 1.57 2.04 -7.35
N MET A 462 1.27 1.53 -6.15
CA MET A 462 0.43 0.36 -5.93
C MET A 462 -0.50 0.60 -4.73
N LEU A 463 -1.64 -0.08 -4.70
CA LEU A 463 -2.57 -0.02 -3.57
C LEU A 463 -2.21 -1.11 -2.56
N ARG A 464 -1.48 -0.77 -1.49
CA ARG A 464 -1.04 -1.76 -0.49
C ARG A 464 -2.18 -2.04 0.51
N ARG A 465 -2.38 -3.31 0.81
CA ARG A 465 -3.40 -3.88 1.73
C ARG A 465 -2.77 -4.90 2.68
N GLY A 466 -1.50 -4.65 3.04
CA GLY A 466 -0.78 -5.57 3.91
C GLY A 466 -1.25 -5.51 5.37
N ILE A 467 -0.95 -6.56 6.11
CA ILE A 467 -1.24 -6.67 7.54
C ILE A 467 -0.14 -7.48 8.25
N PRO A 468 0.27 -7.12 9.48
CA PRO A 468 1.22 -7.91 10.25
C PRO A 468 0.67 -9.29 10.60
N TYR A 469 1.55 -10.26 10.85
CA TYR A 469 1.23 -11.56 11.42
C TYR A 469 2.23 -11.96 12.50
N GLY A 470 1.80 -12.81 13.42
CA GLY A 470 2.62 -13.24 14.56
C GLY A 470 2.63 -12.21 15.70
N GLU A 471 3.03 -12.67 16.89
CA GLU A 471 3.08 -11.83 18.08
C GLU A 471 4.14 -10.73 17.92
N PRO A 472 3.94 -9.50 18.45
CA PRO A 472 4.95 -8.44 18.43
C PRO A 472 6.09 -8.68 19.44
N ILE A 473 7.24 -8.06 19.20
CA ILE A 473 8.39 -8.03 20.15
C ILE A 473 8.79 -6.59 20.43
N ALA A 474 8.57 -5.70 19.46
CA ALA A 474 8.57 -4.25 19.66
C ALA A 474 7.84 -3.88 20.95
N GLY A 475 8.47 -3.07 21.81
CA GLY A 475 7.92 -2.64 23.09
C GLY A 475 8.23 -3.55 24.30
N ILE A 476 8.88 -4.70 24.12
CA ILE A 476 9.17 -5.64 25.22
C ILE A 476 10.65 -5.56 25.61
N ALA A 477 10.94 -5.13 26.85
CA ALA A 477 12.30 -4.91 27.33
C ALA A 477 13.10 -6.21 27.60
N ASP A 478 12.44 -7.31 27.95
CA ASP A 478 13.08 -8.61 28.21
C ASP A 478 12.20 -9.72 27.59
N PRO A 479 12.23 -9.90 26.25
CA PRO A 479 11.41 -10.89 25.58
C PRO A 479 11.89 -12.31 25.94
N SER A 480 10.94 -13.22 26.14
CA SER A 480 11.27 -14.64 26.34
C SER A 480 12.01 -15.24 25.13
N PRO A 481 12.89 -16.24 25.31
CA PRO A 481 13.54 -16.93 24.19
C PRO A 481 12.56 -17.49 23.14
N GLU A 482 11.38 -17.94 23.59
CA GLU A 482 10.30 -18.40 22.72
C GLU A 482 9.77 -17.26 21.84
N LEU A 483 9.60 -16.07 22.42
CA LEU A 483 9.16 -14.89 21.67
C LEU A 483 10.24 -14.40 20.70
N GLU A 484 11.52 -14.37 21.12
CA GLU A 484 12.64 -13.96 20.24
C GLU A 484 12.70 -14.79 18.95
N THR A 485 12.35 -16.08 19.02
CA THR A 485 12.41 -17.01 17.89
C THR A 485 11.06 -17.24 17.20
N ALA A 486 9.97 -16.65 17.72
CA ALA A 486 8.64 -16.80 17.17
C ALA A 486 8.51 -16.19 15.77
N GLU A 487 7.75 -16.88 14.92
CA GLU A 487 7.53 -16.45 13.55
C GLU A 487 6.61 -15.22 13.49
N ARG A 488 7.10 -14.18 12.82
CA ARG A 488 6.42 -12.90 12.66
C ARG A 488 6.78 -12.25 11.34
N GLY A 489 5.96 -11.29 10.93
CA GLY A 489 6.30 -10.40 9.83
C GLY A 489 5.08 -9.75 9.20
N LEU A 490 5.14 -9.54 7.89
CA LEU A 490 4.11 -8.82 7.13
C LEU A 490 3.53 -9.73 6.03
N LEU A 491 2.19 -9.79 5.95
CA LEU A 491 1.51 -10.25 4.75
C LEU A 491 1.37 -9.05 3.84
N PHE A 492 2.32 -8.89 2.94
CA PHE A 492 2.26 -7.85 1.93
C PHE A 492 1.24 -8.28 0.86
N ALA A 493 0.19 -7.47 0.70
CA ALA A 493 -0.77 -7.60 -0.39
C ALA A 493 -0.84 -6.27 -1.14
N ALA A 494 -0.82 -6.28 -2.47
CA ALA A 494 -0.92 -5.07 -3.26
C ALA A 494 -1.69 -5.29 -4.55
N TYR A 495 -2.52 -4.31 -4.91
CA TYR A 495 -3.31 -4.30 -6.13
C TYR A 495 -2.70 -3.35 -7.18
N MET A 496 -2.66 -3.82 -8.43
CA MET A 496 -2.11 -3.12 -9.59
C MET A 496 -2.72 -3.58 -10.92
N ALA A 497 -2.58 -2.74 -11.95
CA ALA A 497 -2.94 -3.09 -13.33
C ALA A 497 -1.78 -3.73 -14.12
N SER A 498 -0.54 -3.62 -13.65
CA SER A 498 0.63 -4.32 -14.20
C SER A 498 1.58 -4.73 -13.08
N ILE A 499 1.84 -6.03 -12.95
CA ILE A 499 2.81 -6.56 -11.98
C ILE A 499 4.22 -6.17 -12.40
N GLU A 500 4.49 -6.22 -13.71
CA GLU A 500 5.81 -5.93 -14.29
C GLU A 500 6.22 -4.47 -14.12
N ASP A 501 5.30 -3.54 -14.43
CA ASP A 501 5.58 -2.10 -14.38
C ASP A 501 5.50 -1.51 -12.97
N GLN A 502 4.92 -2.22 -12.00
CA GLN A 502 4.71 -1.74 -10.63
C GLN A 502 5.51 -2.58 -9.62
N PHE A 503 5.01 -3.73 -9.18
CA PHE A 503 5.66 -4.51 -8.12
C PHE A 503 7.07 -4.98 -8.48
N GLU A 504 7.23 -5.64 -9.63
CA GLU A 504 8.53 -6.19 -10.02
C GLU A 504 9.52 -5.09 -10.37
N PHE A 505 9.03 -4.01 -10.99
CA PHE A 505 9.83 -2.83 -11.27
C PHE A 505 10.36 -2.21 -9.99
N VAL A 506 9.49 -1.85 -9.04
CA VAL A 506 9.90 -1.24 -7.77
C VAL A 506 10.85 -2.16 -7.01
N THR A 507 10.55 -3.46 -6.94
CA THR A 507 11.40 -4.42 -6.24
C THR A 507 12.79 -4.51 -6.89
N ARG A 508 12.87 -4.73 -8.20
CA ARG A 508 14.16 -5.02 -8.84
C ARG A 508 14.95 -3.80 -9.24
N ARG A 509 14.28 -2.84 -9.86
CA ARG A 509 14.93 -1.67 -10.45
C ARG A 509 15.23 -0.65 -9.38
N TRP A 510 14.39 -0.53 -8.37
CA TRP A 510 14.63 0.40 -7.29
C TRP A 510 15.20 -0.31 -6.07
N ALA A 511 14.40 -1.08 -5.34
CA ALA A 511 14.81 -1.62 -4.04
C ALA A 511 16.10 -2.46 -4.10
N ASN A 512 16.22 -3.38 -5.06
CA ASN A 512 17.40 -4.26 -5.18
C ASN A 512 18.62 -3.59 -5.83
N SER A 513 18.45 -2.41 -6.42
CA SER A 513 19.53 -1.76 -7.17
C SER A 513 20.35 -0.86 -6.25
N PRO A 514 21.69 -0.97 -6.24
CA PRO A 514 22.52 -0.05 -5.47
C PRO A 514 22.65 1.36 -6.09
N VAL A 515 22.19 1.52 -7.34
CA VAL A 515 22.42 2.73 -8.16
C VAL A 515 21.15 3.38 -8.68
N GLN A 516 19.99 2.75 -8.48
CA GLN A 516 18.70 3.24 -8.99
C GLN A 516 17.68 3.35 -7.84
N PRO A 517 16.73 4.29 -7.87
CA PRO A 517 16.63 5.40 -8.84
C PRO A 517 17.83 6.37 -8.74
N ASN A 518 18.44 6.44 -7.56
CA ASN A 518 19.64 7.23 -7.28
C ASN A 518 20.73 6.35 -6.65
N VAL A 519 21.98 6.80 -6.75
CA VAL A 519 23.12 6.11 -6.12
C VAL A 519 23.08 6.30 -4.61
N GLY A 520 23.20 5.20 -3.88
CA GLY A 520 23.23 5.21 -2.42
C GLY A 520 23.08 3.84 -1.77
N GLY A 521 23.13 2.75 -2.54
CA GLY A 521 22.91 1.41 -2.04
C GLY A 521 21.50 0.88 -2.27
N VAL A 522 21.29 -0.34 -1.80
CA VAL A 522 20.00 -1.04 -1.91
C VAL A 522 19.02 -0.48 -0.89
N ASP A 523 17.74 -0.81 -1.03
CA ASP A 523 16.78 -0.63 0.05
C ASP A 523 17.17 -1.51 1.26
N PRO A 524 17.33 -0.95 2.47
CA PRO A 524 17.81 -1.70 3.63
C PRO A 524 16.78 -2.66 4.22
N ILE A 525 15.49 -2.48 3.89
CA ILE A 525 14.40 -3.25 4.47
C ILE A 525 14.06 -4.44 3.57
N ILE A 526 13.77 -4.16 2.30
CA ILE A 526 13.29 -5.18 1.35
C ILE A 526 14.28 -5.48 0.23
N GLY A 527 15.40 -4.75 0.13
CA GLY A 527 16.38 -4.94 -0.93
C GLY A 527 17.00 -6.33 -0.89
N GLN A 528 16.78 -7.07 -1.97
CA GLN A 528 17.32 -8.41 -2.18
C GLN A 528 18.44 -8.37 -3.21
N ARG A 529 19.45 -9.20 -3.02
CA ARG A 529 20.50 -9.40 -4.01
C ARG A 529 20.97 -10.84 -3.96
N ASP A 530 21.10 -11.46 -5.12
CA ASP A 530 21.72 -12.77 -5.25
C ASP A 530 22.49 -12.83 -6.57
N VAL A 531 23.79 -12.57 -6.51
CA VAL A 531 24.67 -12.66 -7.67
C VAL A 531 25.54 -13.90 -7.52
N ARG A 532 25.02 -15.05 -7.99
CA ARG A 532 25.69 -16.36 -7.90
C ARG A 532 26.00 -16.76 -6.45
N GLY A 533 25.04 -16.57 -5.55
CA GLY A 533 25.16 -16.85 -4.12
C GLY A 533 25.73 -15.69 -3.30
N ASP A 534 26.25 -14.61 -3.94
CA ASP A 534 26.67 -13.41 -3.23
C ASP A 534 25.45 -12.52 -2.93
N ARG A 535 25.04 -12.51 -1.65
CA ARG A 535 23.93 -11.73 -1.13
C ARG A 535 24.35 -10.43 -0.42
N ARG A 536 25.62 -10.04 -0.52
CA ARG A 536 26.11 -8.81 0.10
C ARG A 536 25.44 -7.56 -0.49
N ARG A 537 25.02 -6.70 0.42
CA ARG A 537 24.29 -5.47 0.16
C ARG A 537 24.91 -4.35 0.97
N THR A 538 24.89 -3.14 0.42
CA THR A 538 25.45 -1.96 1.08
C THR A 538 24.45 -0.82 1.00
N VAL A 539 24.51 0.05 2.01
CA VAL A 539 23.69 1.25 2.13
C VAL A 539 24.57 2.41 2.53
N ASP A 540 24.46 3.50 1.80
CA ASP A 540 25.19 4.73 2.04
C ASP A 540 24.32 5.69 2.88
N LEU A 541 24.85 6.10 4.02
CA LEU A 541 24.18 6.98 4.96
C LEU A 541 24.97 8.29 5.14
N PRO A 542 24.31 9.46 5.16
CA PRO A 542 24.96 10.71 5.51
C PRO A 542 25.41 10.68 6.98
N ALA A 543 26.64 11.10 7.24
CA ALA A 543 27.18 11.28 8.58
C ALA A 543 27.05 12.75 9.02
N ALA A 544 27.14 12.99 10.33
CA ALA A 544 26.97 14.32 10.92
C ALA A 544 28.03 15.36 10.45
N ASP A 545 29.18 14.89 9.96
CA ASP A 545 30.24 15.74 9.41
C ASP A 545 30.06 16.03 7.90
N GLY A 546 28.94 15.59 7.30
CA GLY A 546 28.64 15.71 5.88
C GLY A 546 29.34 14.68 4.99
N SER A 547 30.09 13.74 5.57
CA SER A 547 30.63 12.59 4.85
C SER A 547 29.56 11.51 4.64
N THR A 548 29.90 10.49 3.85
CA THR A 548 29.04 9.32 3.65
C THR A 548 29.68 8.11 4.30
N THR A 549 28.90 7.40 5.12
CA THR A 549 29.29 6.12 5.72
C THR A 549 28.53 5.01 5.02
N THR A 550 29.25 4.02 4.50
CA THR A 550 28.66 2.81 3.92
C THR A 550 28.55 1.74 5.01
N ILE A 551 27.35 1.22 5.23
CA ILE A 551 27.10 0.05 6.07
C ILE A 551 26.83 -1.17 5.20
N GLU A 552 27.24 -2.36 5.67
CA GLU A 552 27.00 -3.63 5.00
C GLU A 552 25.86 -4.40 5.68
N LEU A 553 24.91 -4.88 4.89
CA LEU A 553 23.76 -5.67 5.35
C LEU A 553 24.06 -7.16 5.13
N GLN A 554 24.62 -7.79 6.16
CA GLN A 554 25.07 -9.19 6.09
C GLN A 554 23.91 -10.18 6.00
N GLU A 555 22.79 -9.89 6.67
CA GLU A 555 21.64 -10.81 6.78
C GLU A 555 20.35 -10.19 6.22
N ASP A 556 19.45 -11.06 5.74
CA ASP A 556 18.14 -10.65 5.25
C ASP A 556 17.20 -10.30 6.40
N LEU A 557 17.06 -9.00 6.68
CA LEU A 557 16.09 -8.49 7.66
C LEU A 557 14.65 -8.87 7.31
N VAL A 558 14.38 -8.99 6.01
CA VAL A 558 13.11 -9.48 5.48
C VAL A 558 13.36 -10.69 4.58
N THR A 559 12.75 -11.82 4.93
CA THR A 559 12.86 -13.08 4.20
C THR A 559 11.51 -13.47 3.59
N PRO A 560 11.40 -13.64 2.26
CA PRO A 560 10.17 -14.12 1.65
C PRO A 560 9.95 -15.60 1.94
N THR A 561 8.77 -15.95 2.45
CA THR A 561 8.45 -17.32 2.89
C THR A 561 7.20 -17.88 2.21
N GLY A 562 6.63 -17.17 1.26
CA GLY A 562 5.50 -17.61 0.46
C GLY A 562 4.76 -16.47 -0.23
N GLY A 563 3.72 -16.81 -0.99
CA GLY A 563 2.92 -15.80 -1.68
C GLY A 563 2.29 -16.31 -2.98
N GLY A 564 1.95 -15.38 -3.87
CA GLY A 564 1.49 -15.70 -5.22
C GLY A 564 1.18 -14.45 -6.03
N TYR A 565 1.09 -14.63 -7.34
CA TYR A 565 0.51 -13.64 -8.25
C TYR A 565 -0.88 -14.13 -8.64
N PHE A 566 -1.87 -13.29 -8.35
CA PHE A 566 -3.27 -13.60 -8.57
C PHE A 566 -3.93 -12.48 -9.38
N PHE A 567 -5.14 -12.74 -9.84
CA PHE A 567 -6.02 -11.75 -10.43
C PHE A 567 -7.34 -11.74 -9.65
N ALA A 568 -7.70 -10.58 -9.10
CA ALA A 568 -8.98 -10.31 -8.46
C ALA A 568 -9.97 -9.85 -9.54
N PRO A 569 -10.90 -10.71 -9.99
CA PRO A 569 -11.82 -10.38 -11.07
C PRO A 569 -12.93 -9.43 -10.58
N PRO A 570 -13.65 -8.77 -11.51
CA PRO A 570 -14.91 -8.14 -11.15
C PRO A 570 -15.93 -9.19 -10.67
N ILE A 571 -16.89 -8.76 -9.85
CA ILE A 571 -17.87 -9.65 -9.22
C ILE A 571 -18.80 -10.30 -10.26
N SER A 572 -19.13 -9.61 -11.34
CA SER A 572 -19.87 -10.16 -12.48
C SER A 572 -19.18 -11.36 -13.14
N ALA A 573 -17.84 -11.36 -13.22
CA ALA A 573 -17.09 -12.48 -13.77
C ALA A 573 -17.14 -13.73 -12.88
N LEU A 574 -17.22 -13.55 -11.56
CA LEU A 574 -17.45 -14.66 -10.62
C LEU A 574 -18.81 -15.33 -10.86
N ARG A 575 -19.84 -14.53 -11.22
CA ARG A 575 -21.19 -15.04 -11.51
C ARG A 575 -21.34 -15.62 -12.91
N GLY A 576 -20.43 -15.26 -13.83
CA GLY A 576 -20.46 -15.66 -15.23
C GLY A 576 -19.29 -16.57 -15.61
N ALA A 577 -18.27 -15.97 -16.23
CA ALA A 577 -17.15 -16.67 -16.85
C ALA A 577 -16.43 -17.68 -15.94
N LEU A 578 -16.38 -17.43 -14.63
CA LEU A 578 -15.64 -18.27 -13.68
C LEU A 578 -16.52 -19.33 -12.98
N ALA A 579 -17.85 -19.18 -12.95
CA ALA A 579 -18.77 -20.16 -12.38
C ALA A 579 -19.36 -21.15 -13.41
N GLY A 580 -18.96 -21.06 -14.68
CA GLY A 580 -19.43 -21.97 -15.75
C GLY A 580 -20.72 -21.52 -16.45
N GLY A 581 -20.92 -20.21 -16.60
CA GLY A 581 -22.05 -19.61 -17.33
C GLY A 581 -22.07 -19.88 -18.83
#